data_AF-A0A1Y0KZ90-F1
#
_entry.id   AF-A0A1Y0KZ90-F1
#
_cell.length_a   1.000
_cell.length_b   1.000
_cell.length_c   1.000
_cell.angle_alpha   90.00
_cell.angle_beta   90.00
_cell.angle_gamma   90.00
#
_symmetry.space_group_name_H-M   'P 1'
#
loop_
_entity.id
_entity.type
_entity.pdbx_description
1 polymer ?
#
loop_
_entity_poly.entity_id
_entity_poly.type
_entity_poly.pdbx_seq_one_letter_code
_entity_poly.pdbx_strand_id
1 'polypeptide(L)'
;MAFVITCLFCGAISKEELNVWCAQALSLNKAPSYLYDLMDFHDEIFKVYKVIGYVPHWEHSDDDEYALYGVAARRGFEPYDMPLTPNEALAHLEASPDIESVFREVFAFIKL
;
A
#
# COMPACT_ATOMS: atom_id res chain seq x y z
N MET A 1 -7.12 -4.29 -4.53
CA MET A 1 -7.63 -3.60 -3.33
C MET A 1 -6.86 -4.02 -2.09
N ALA A 2 -6.86 -5.30 -1.70
CA ALA A 2 -6.17 -5.74 -0.48
C ALA A 2 -4.69 -5.34 -0.42
N PHE A 3 -3.92 -5.65 -1.46
CA PHE A 3 -2.51 -5.22 -1.59
C PHE A 3 -2.31 -3.70 -1.40
N VAL A 4 -3.17 -2.87 -2.00
CA VAL A 4 -3.10 -1.40 -1.90
C VAL A 4 -3.31 -0.93 -0.47
N ILE A 5 -4.26 -1.55 0.24
CA ILE A 5 -4.52 -1.23 1.64
C ILE A 5 -3.38 -1.70 2.53
N THR A 6 -2.80 -2.88 2.28
CA THR A 6 -1.58 -3.33 2.98
C THR A 6 -0.43 -2.34 2.75
N CYS A 7 -0.21 -1.87 1.51
CA CYS A 7 0.80 -0.84 1.23
C CYS A 7 0.58 0.45 2.03
N LEU A 8 -0.68 0.88 2.21
CA LEU A 8 -1.00 2.04 3.03
C LEU A 8 -0.67 1.80 4.51
N PHE A 9 -0.98 0.62 5.05
CA PHE A 9 -0.67 0.27 6.44
C PHE A 9 0.85 0.15 6.69
N CYS A 10 1.60 -0.40 5.75
CA CYS A 10 3.06 -0.48 5.82
C CYS A 10 3.75 0.87 5.54
N GLY A 11 3.01 1.96 5.29
CA GLY A 11 3.58 3.27 4.92
C GLY A 11 4.31 3.27 3.57
N ALA A 12 4.11 2.23 2.75
CA ALA A 12 4.68 2.10 1.42
C ALA A 12 4.06 3.08 0.43
N ILE A 13 2.87 3.61 0.73
CA ILE A 13 2.21 4.73 0.03
C ILE A 13 1.60 5.72 1.02
N SER A 14 1.44 6.98 0.60
CA SER A 14 0.71 7.99 1.37
C SER A 14 -0.81 7.97 1.07
N LYS A 15 -1.60 8.72 1.84
CA LYS A 15 -3.04 8.91 1.55
C LYS A 15 -3.24 9.67 0.23
N GLU A 16 -2.38 10.64 -0.07
CA GLU A 16 -2.41 11.36 -1.35
C GLU A 16 -2.13 10.41 -2.52
N GLU A 17 -1.22 9.45 -2.34
CA GLU A 17 -0.93 8.44 -3.36
C GLU A 17 -2.05 7.42 -3.49
N LEU A 18 -2.72 7.06 -2.39
CA LEU A 18 -3.97 6.30 -2.45
C LEU A 18 -5.03 7.04 -3.28
N ASN A 19 -5.14 8.38 -3.14
CA ASN A 19 -6.09 9.18 -3.92
C ASN A 19 -5.77 9.14 -5.42
N VAL A 20 -4.48 9.25 -5.78
CA VAL A 20 -4.03 9.11 -7.19
C VAL A 20 -4.36 7.72 -7.72
N TRP A 21 -4.09 6.67 -6.93
CA TRP A 21 -4.42 5.31 -7.30
C TRP A 21 -5.94 5.10 -7.47
N CYS A 22 -6.77 5.65 -6.58
CA CYS A 22 -8.23 5.58 -6.69
C CYS A 22 -8.74 6.28 -7.96
N ALA A 23 -8.20 7.46 -8.28
CA ALA A 23 -8.55 8.19 -9.51
C ALA A 23 -8.21 7.37 -10.77
N GLN A 24 -7.07 6.67 -10.79
CA GLN A 24 -6.72 5.76 -11.88
C GLN A 24 -7.63 4.53 -11.91
N ALA A 25 -7.91 3.92 -10.76
CA ALA A 25 -8.76 2.73 -10.65
C ALA A 25 -10.22 3.00 -11.07
N LEU A 26 -10.72 4.23 -10.90
CA LEU A 26 -12.04 4.65 -11.38
C LEU A 26 -12.19 4.61 -12.91
N SER A 27 -11.08 4.63 -13.66
CA SER A 27 -11.11 4.48 -15.12
C SER A 27 -11.35 3.04 -15.58
N LEU A 28 -11.28 2.07 -14.66
CA LEU A 28 -11.52 0.66 -14.95
C LEU A 28 -13.02 0.36 -15.04
N ASN A 29 -13.40 -0.55 -15.94
CA ASN A 29 -14.79 -0.99 -16.04
C ASN A 29 -15.27 -1.61 -14.73
N LYS A 30 -16.45 -1.18 -14.26
CA LYS A 30 -17.09 -1.65 -13.00
C LYS A 30 -16.30 -1.31 -11.72
N ALA A 31 -15.60 -0.18 -11.72
CA ALA A 31 -14.96 0.35 -10.52
C ALA A 31 -15.97 0.48 -9.36
N PRO A 32 -15.63 0.02 -8.14
CA PRO A 32 -16.51 0.17 -6.98
C PRO A 32 -16.75 1.64 -6.61
N SER A 33 -17.97 1.98 -6.19
CA SER A 33 -18.33 3.35 -5.82
C SER A 33 -17.56 3.89 -4.60
N TYR A 34 -17.16 3.01 -3.68
CA TYR A 34 -16.39 3.39 -2.49
C TYR A 34 -15.02 4.01 -2.82
N LEU A 35 -14.53 3.88 -4.06
CA LEU A 35 -13.31 4.55 -4.48
C LEU A 35 -13.43 6.07 -4.43
N TYR A 36 -14.62 6.62 -4.69
CA TYR A 36 -14.88 8.06 -4.52
C TYR A 36 -14.79 8.46 -3.05
N ASP A 37 -15.37 7.66 -2.17
CA ASP A 37 -15.35 7.90 -0.72
C ASP A 37 -13.93 7.75 -0.14
N LEU A 38 -13.12 6.84 -0.70
CA LEU A 38 -11.70 6.70 -0.33
C LEU A 38 -10.86 7.93 -0.70
N MET A 39 -11.19 8.62 -1.80
CA MET A 39 -10.46 9.83 -2.19
C MET A 39 -10.65 11.00 -1.21
N ASP A 40 -11.78 11.02 -0.49
CA ASP A 40 -12.12 12.02 0.54
C ASP A 40 -11.88 11.49 1.96
N PHE A 41 -11.13 10.39 2.09
CA PHE A 41 -10.89 9.75 3.38
C PHE A 41 -9.80 10.46 4.19
N HIS A 42 -10.24 11.24 5.18
CA HIS A 42 -9.36 12.01 6.05
C HIS A 42 -9.22 11.45 7.49
N ASP A 43 -9.93 10.38 7.83
CA ASP A 43 -9.88 9.78 9.17
C ASP A 43 -8.61 8.92 9.38
N GLU A 44 -8.44 8.37 10.58
CA GLU A 44 -7.36 7.44 10.94
C GLU A 44 -7.30 6.24 9.97
N ILE A 45 -6.10 5.85 9.50
CA ILE A 45 -5.93 4.80 8.48
C ILE A 45 -6.64 3.51 8.86
N PHE A 46 -6.61 3.12 10.13
CA PHE A 46 -7.28 1.91 10.59
C PHE A 46 -8.79 1.93 10.34
N LYS A 47 -9.46 3.07 10.13
CA LYS A 47 -10.90 3.13 9.84
C LYS A 47 -11.26 2.94 8.37
N VAL A 48 -10.28 2.75 7.48
CA VAL A 48 -10.49 2.62 6.02
C VAL A 48 -11.49 1.52 5.65
N TYR A 49 -11.56 0.44 6.42
CA TYR A 49 -12.52 -0.65 6.20
C TYR A 49 -13.98 -0.21 6.34
N LYS A 50 -14.27 0.87 7.09
CA LYS A 50 -15.63 1.42 7.20
C LYS A 50 -16.10 2.05 5.89
N VAL A 51 -15.16 2.57 5.10
CA VAL A 51 -15.41 3.13 3.77
C VAL A 51 -15.55 2.00 2.75
N ILE A 52 -14.63 1.02 2.79
CA ILE A 52 -14.64 -0.12 1.86
C ILE A 52 -15.87 -1.03 2.07
N GLY A 53 -16.37 -1.12 3.30
CA GLY A 53 -17.53 -1.96 3.67
C GLY A 53 -17.17 -3.42 3.94
N TYR A 54 -15.90 -3.79 3.86
CA TYR A 54 -15.35 -5.10 4.24
C TYR A 54 -13.86 -4.96 4.60
N VAL A 55 -13.29 -6.01 5.19
CA VAL A 55 -11.85 -6.10 5.46
C VAL A 55 -11.20 -6.83 4.28
N PRO A 56 -10.51 -6.13 3.37
CA PRO A 56 -9.83 -6.78 2.27
C PRO A 56 -8.65 -7.60 2.81
N HIS A 57 -8.51 -8.83 2.34
CA HIS A 57 -7.41 -9.71 2.72
C HIS A 57 -6.54 -10.01 1.50
N TRP A 58 -5.23 -9.86 1.67
CA TRP A 58 -4.22 -10.29 0.71
C TRP A 58 -3.50 -11.47 1.34
N GLU A 59 -3.50 -12.62 0.68
CA GLU A 59 -2.73 -13.77 1.11
C GLU A 59 -1.27 -13.52 0.77
N HIS A 60 -0.42 -13.48 1.80
CA HIS A 60 1.00 -13.16 1.69
C HIS A 60 1.76 -13.74 2.89
N SER A 61 3.08 -13.84 2.76
CA SER A 61 3.98 -14.21 3.86
C SER A 61 4.41 -12.98 4.67
N ASP A 62 4.96 -13.21 5.86
CA ASP A 62 5.56 -12.13 6.66
C ASP A 62 6.69 -11.43 5.87
N ASP A 63 7.49 -12.18 5.10
CA ASP A 63 8.56 -11.64 4.26
C ASP A 63 8.03 -10.71 3.15
N ASP A 64 6.85 -10.99 2.60
CA ASP A 64 6.20 -10.11 1.64
C ASP A 64 5.75 -8.79 2.29
N GLU A 65 5.23 -8.85 3.52
CA GLU A 65 4.86 -7.66 4.29
C GLU A 65 6.11 -6.83 4.65
N TYR A 66 7.18 -7.50 5.05
CA TYR A 66 8.47 -6.87 5.34
C TYR A 66 9.09 -6.20 4.11
N ALA A 67 8.90 -6.76 2.93
CA ALA A 67 9.29 -6.11 1.68
C ALA A 67 8.50 -4.80 1.43
N LEU A 68 7.21 -4.72 1.81
CA LEU A 68 6.45 -3.47 1.74
C LEU A 68 6.97 -2.41 2.72
N TYR A 69 7.38 -2.80 3.93
CA TYR A 69 8.12 -1.90 4.82
C TYR A 69 9.45 -1.46 4.19
N GLY A 70 10.11 -2.35 3.44
CA GLY A 70 11.31 -2.01 2.66
C GLY A 70 11.04 -0.95 1.58
N VAL A 71 9.86 -0.97 0.96
CA VAL A 71 9.42 0.09 0.03
C VAL A 71 9.32 1.41 0.78
N ALA A 72 8.68 1.43 1.96
CA ALA A 72 8.59 2.63 2.79
C ALA A 72 9.98 3.18 3.14
N ALA A 73 10.86 2.31 3.63
CA ALA A 73 12.24 2.64 4.01
C ALA A 73 13.06 3.20 2.82
N ARG A 74 12.96 2.56 1.64
CA ARG A 74 13.65 3.03 0.41
C ARG A 74 13.19 4.43 0.00
N ARG A 75 11.94 4.75 0.30
CA ARG A 75 11.32 6.06 0.03
C ARG A 75 11.54 7.08 1.14
N GLY A 76 12.30 6.73 2.19
CA GLY A 76 12.63 7.62 3.31
C GLY A 76 11.54 7.72 4.38
N PHE A 77 10.58 6.79 4.40
CA PHE A 77 9.57 6.70 5.45
C PHE A 77 9.94 5.61 6.46
N GLU A 78 9.69 5.90 7.73
CA GLU A 78 9.90 4.95 8.84
C GLU A 78 8.58 4.81 9.61
N PRO A 79 7.74 3.83 9.25
CA PRO A 79 6.47 3.59 9.93
C PRO A 79 6.69 3.28 11.41
N TYR A 80 5.89 3.91 12.28
CA TYR A 80 6.05 3.77 13.73
C TYR A 80 5.88 2.32 14.22
N ASP A 81 5.00 1.56 13.57
CA ASP A 81 4.66 0.19 13.94
C ASP A 81 5.49 -0.85 13.16
N MET A 82 6.57 -0.45 12.48
CA MET A 82 7.41 -1.35 11.71
C MET A 82 8.10 -2.37 12.63
N PRO A 83 7.99 -3.69 12.38
CA PRO A 83 8.53 -4.73 13.26
C PRO A 83 10.04 -4.96 13.08
N LEU A 84 10.68 -4.22 12.18
CA LEU A 84 12.06 -4.36 11.74
C LEU A 84 12.76 -3.00 11.74
N THR A 85 14.08 -3.00 11.63
CA THR A 85 14.83 -1.78 11.29
C THR A 85 14.70 -1.45 9.80
N PRO A 86 14.90 -0.19 9.38
CA PRO A 86 14.90 0.19 7.96
C PRO A 86 15.85 -0.66 7.08
N ASN A 87 17.03 -1.02 7.61
CA ASN A 87 18.00 -1.84 6.87
C ASN A 87 17.54 -3.29 6.69
N GLU A 88 16.89 -3.88 7.70
CA GLU A 88 16.32 -5.22 7.59
C GLU A 88 15.16 -5.22 6.60
N ALA A 89 14.27 -4.23 6.67
CA ALA A 89 13.16 -4.09 5.73
C ALA A 89 13.65 -3.93 4.27
N LEU A 90 14.71 -3.14 4.05
CA LEU A 90 15.36 -3.03 2.74
C LEU A 90 15.92 -4.36 2.23
N ALA A 91 16.52 -5.17 3.12
CA ALA A 91 17.04 -6.49 2.75
C ALA A 91 15.90 -7.45 2.32
N HIS A 92 14.74 -7.40 2.99
CA HIS A 92 13.55 -8.15 2.55
C HIS A 92 13.06 -7.69 1.18
N LEU A 93 13.05 -6.38 0.90
CA LEU A 93 12.68 -5.88 -0.43
C LEU A 93 13.66 -6.34 -1.52
N GLU A 94 14.96 -6.36 -1.25
CA GLU A 94 15.97 -6.88 -2.18
C GLU A 94 15.83 -8.39 -2.44
N ALA A 95 15.39 -9.15 -1.43
CA ALA A 95 15.14 -10.58 -1.52
C ALA A 95 13.82 -10.94 -2.22
N SER A 96 12.88 -9.98 -2.34
CA SER A 96 11.52 -10.18 -2.85
C SER A 96 11.25 -9.36 -4.13
N PRO A 97 11.91 -9.68 -5.27
CA PRO A 97 11.74 -8.94 -6.52
C PRO A 97 10.30 -8.95 -7.06
N ASP A 98 9.53 -10.00 -6.75
CA ASP A 98 8.13 -10.10 -7.13
C ASP A 98 7.28 -9.02 -6.45
N ILE A 99 7.53 -8.73 -5.16
CA ILE A 99 6.84 -7.65 -4.44
C ILE A 99 7.20 -6.29 -5.01
N GLU A 100 8.47 -6.04 -5.31
CA GLU A 100 8.88 -4.81 -5.97
C GLU A 100 8.20 -4.65 -7.35
N SER A 101 8.13 -5.73 -8.13
CA SER A 101 7.47 -5.74 -9.44
C SER A 101 5.98 -5.43 -9.33
N VAL A 102 5.26 -6.09 -8.42
CA VAL A 102 3.83 -5.84 -8.19
C VAL A 102 3.60 -4.41 -7.72
N PHE A 103 4.44 -3.88 -6.81
CA PHE A 103 4.32 -2.50 -6.37
C PHE A 103 4.50 -1.52 -7.55
N ARG A 104 5.52 -1.72 -8.40
CA ARG A 104 5.75 -0.86 -9.57
C ARG A 104 4.63 -0.96 -10.61
N GLU A 105 4.00 -2.12 -10.76
CA GLU A 105 2.84 -2.30 -11.64
C GLU A 105 1.60 -1.57 -11.10
N VAL A 106 1.28 -1.79 -9.82
CA VAL A 106 0.09 -1.22 -9.16
C VAL A 106 0.22 0.30 -9.01
N PHE A 107 1.43 0.80 -8.77
CA PHE A 107 1.73 2.21 -8.55
C PHE A 107 2.75 2.74 -9.57
N ALA A 108 2.48 2.55 -10.86
CA ALA A 108 3.38 2.99 -11.94
C ALA A 108 3.72 4.49 -11.95
N PHE A 109 2.97 5.31 -11.21
CA PHE A 109 3.23 6.74 -11.00
C PHE A 109 4.24 7.04 -9.88
N ILE A 110 4.59 6.07 -9.04
CA ILE A 110 5.57 6.20 -7.95
C ILE A 110 6.93 5.73 -8.46
N LYS A 111 7.97 6.56 -8.24
CA LYS A 111 9.36 6.19 -8.53
C LYS A 111 10.01 5.65 -7.26
N LEU A 112 10.34 4.37 -7.32
CA LEU A 112 11.14 3.61 -6.35
C LEU A 112 12.62 3.65 -6.71
#